data_AF-A0A7S1WLG2-F1
#
_entry.id   AF-A0A7S1WLG2-F1
#
_cell.length_a   1.000
_cell.length_b   1.000
_cell.length_c   1.000
_cell.angle_alpha   90.00
_cell.angle_beta   90.00
_cell.angle_gamma   90.00
#
_symmetry.space_group_name_H-M   'P 1'
#
loop_
_entity.id
_entity.type
_entity.pdbx_description
1 polymer ?
#
loop_
_entity_poly.entity_id
_entity_poly.type
_entity_poly.pdbx_seq_one_letter_code
_entity_poly.pdbx_strand_id
1 'polypeptide(L)'
;SRTPQDVRDAIVAMATPNVLTGVKAGSPNLLLNTGTPSPTPAPLPTAPAPKCSFEQAVFAGDTGCSQWYNAAGDDFDWTIKRGPTRTSRTGPEAAADGEYYMYIESGGRRYRDEAVIKSRPWVLNGPAILKFKYHMYGSGIGRLEVKVDGQVKWEKSGDKGNAWEEGEVPLSPSGDFGPEVEFVGVRGANNRGDLAIDALEFVPLYPTPPPTPAPTPAPT
;
A
#
# COMPACT_ATOMS: atom_id res chain seq x y z
N SER A 1 47.01 -1.96 -2.80
CA SER A 1 46.48 -1.96 -1.42
C SER A 1 45.47 -3.09 -1.32
N ARG A 2 45.48 -3.88 -0.25
CA ARG A 2 44.43 -4.91 -0.03
C ARG A 2 43.15 -4.20 0.41
N THR A 3 42.03 -4.55 -0.19
CA THR A 3 40.73 -4.02 0.22
C THR A 3 40.29 -4.66 1.55
N PRO A 4 39.37 -4.03 2.31
CA PRO A 4 38.81 -4.66 3.50
C PRO A 4 38.19 -6.05 3.23
N GLN A 5 37.70 -6.29 2.01
CA GLN A 5 37.13 -7.57 1.59
C GLN A 5 38.23 -8.63 1.41
N ASP A 6 39.35 -8.29 0.78
CA ASP A 6 40.49 -9.21 0.59
C ASP A 6 41.09 -9.68 1.91
N VAL A 7 41.08 -8.80 2.93
CA VAL A 7 41.54 -9.13 4.28
C VAL A 7 40.56 -10.09 4.96
N ARG A 8 39.26 -9.88 4.77
CA ARG A 8 38.21 -10.73 5.35
C ARG A 8 38.23 -12.14 4.76
N ASP A 9 38.35 -12.24 3.44
CA ASP A 9 38.36 -13.52 2.73
C ASP A 9 39.62 -14.34 3.07
N ALA A 10 40.77 -13.67 3.23
CA ALA A 10 41.99 -14.33 3.68
C ALA A 10 41.88 -14.88 5.11
N ILE A 11 41.22 -14.16 6.02
CA ILE A 11 41.04 -14.60 7.41
C ILE A 11 40.09 -15.80 7.48
N VAL A 12 39.01 -15.80 6.68
CA VAL A 12 38.06 -16.93 6.62
C VAL A 12 38.71 -18.18 6.01
N ALA A 13 39.55 -18.03 4.99
CA ALA A 13 40.26 -19.15 4.37
C ALA A 13 41.30 -19.83 5.30
N MET A 14 41.75 -19.14 6.34
CA MET A 14 42.71 -19.68 7.32
C MET A 14 42.04 -20.30 8.57
N ALA A 15 40.71 -20.21 8.69
CA ALA A 15 39.99 -20.76 9.83
C ALA A 15 39.59 -22.23 9.59
N THR A 16 39.93 -23.12 10.54
CA THR A 16 39.48 -24.52 10.52
C THR A 16 38.07 -24.61 11.11
N PRO A 17 37.08 -25.18 10.40
CA PRO A 17 35.72 -25.29 10.93
C PRO A 17 35.66 -26.27 12.11
N ASN A 18 35.04 -25.84 13.21
CA ASN A 18 34.43 -26.69 14.25
C ASN A 18 35.33 -27.55 15.17
N VAL A 19 36.51 -27.08 15.60
CA VAL A 19 37.13 -27.66 16.82
C VAL A 19 37.74 -26.56 17.70
N LEU A 20 37.09 -26.27 18.83
CA LEU A 20 37.71 -25.60 19.98
C LEU A 20 37.56 -26.52 21.19
N THR A 21 38.54 -27.42 21.41
CA THR A 21 38.66 -28.17 22.66
C THR A 21 39.62 -27.44 23.60
N GLY A 22 39.16 -27.13 24.82
CA GLY A 22 40.04 -26.70 25.93
C GLY A 22 40.41 -25.20 26.00
N VAL A 23 39.49 -24.27 25.75
CA VAL A 23 39.78 -22.82 25.88
C VAL A 23 39.64 -22.36 27.34
N LYS A 24 40.74 -21.88 27.93
CA LYS A 24 40.78 -21.25 29.27
C LYS A 24 40.39 -19.77 29.18
N ALA A 25 39.77 -19.22 30.21
CA ALA A 25 39.38 -17.81 30.27
C ALA A 25 40.61 -16.89 30.07
N GLY A 26 40.54 -15.99 29.07
CA GLY A 26 41.61 -15.03 28.74
C GLY A 26 42.43 -15.33 27.47
N SER A 27 42.16 -16.42 26.74
CA SER A 27 42.87 -16.71 25.48
C SER A 27 42.36 -15.86 24.30
N PRO A 28 43.24 -15.35 23.41
CA PRO A 28 42.88 -14.49 22.27
C PRO A 28 42.03 -15.18 21.17
N ASN A 29 41.84 -16.49 21.27
CA ASN A 29 41.03 -17.28 20.32
C ASN A 29 39.51 -17.04 20.43
N LEU A 30 39.03 -16.24 21.39
CA LEU A 30 37.61 -15.90 21.51
C LEU A 30 37.12 -14.92 20.42
N LEU A 31 38.04 -14.27 19.69
CA LEU A 31 37.73 -13.28 18.66
C LEU A 31 37.46 -13.87 17.27
N LEU A 32 37.56 -15.20 17.11
CA LEU A 32 37.26 -15.90 15.84
C LEU A 32 35.94 -16.67 15.85
N ASN A 33 35.03 -16.38 16.80
CA ASN A 33 33.66 -16.88 16.69
C ASN A 33 32.89 -16.03 15.68
N THR A 34 33.00 -16.34 14.39
CA THR A 34 31.96 -15.99 13.43
C THR A 34 30.78 -16.86 13.78
N GLY A 35 29.88 -16.35 14.62
CA GLY A 35 28.67 -17.06 15.01
C GLY A 35 28.02 -17.74 13.80
N THR A 36 27.44 -18.92 14.02
CA THR A 36 26.57 -19.63 13.06
C THR A 36 25.84 -18.63 12.17
N PRO A 37 25.80 -18.82 10.83
CA PRO A 37 25.06 -17.90 9.97
C PRO A 37 23.71 -17.68 10.61
N SER A 38 23.41 -16.40 10.92
CA SER A 38 22.12 -16.03 11.48
C SER A 38 21.08 -16.72 10.60
N PRO A 39 20.15 -17.51 11.17
CA PRO A 39 19.17 -18.20 10.35
C PRO A 39 18.54 -17.16 9.45
N THR A 40 18.64 -17.37 8.14
CA THR A 40 17.97 -16.50 7.15
C THR A 40 16.57 -16.25 7.69
N PRO A 41 16.17 -14.98 7.93
CA PRO A 41 14.88 -14.70 8.52
C PRO A 41 13.84 -15.47 7.72
N ALA A 42 13.04 -16.28 8.43
CA ALA A 42 12.01 -17.08 7.80
C ALA A 42 11.18 -16.18 6.87
N PRO A 43 10.77 -16.66 5.68
CA PRO A 43 9.90 -15.88 4.82
C PRO A 43 8.69 -15.45 5.65
N LEU A 44 8.42 -14.14 5.69
CA LEU A 44 7.26 -13.62 6.40
C LEU A 44 6.02 -14.36 5.87
N PRO A 45 5.11 -14.86 6.75
CA PRO A 45 3.86 -15.45 6.28
C PRO A 45 3.19 -14.53 5.28
N THR A 46 2.61 -15.10 4.21
CA THR A 46 1.83 -14.41 3.19
C THR A 46 0.68 -13.66 3.87
N ALA A 47 0.93 -12.44 4.34
CA ALA A 47 -0.12 -11.56 4.77
C ALA A 47 -1.03 -11.31 3.55
N PRO A 48 -2.36 -11.36 3.70
CA PRO A 48 -3.24 -10.92 2.63
C PRO A 48 -2.83 -9.53 2.17
N ALA A 49 -2.97 -9.28 0.87
CA ALA A 49 -2.76 -7.97 0.28
C ALA A 49 -3.41 -6.89 1.16
N PRO A 50 -2.73 -5.77 1.46
CA PRO A 50 -3.32 -4.73 2.28
C PRO A 50 -4.56 -4.19 1.55
N LYS A 51 -5.73 -4.57 2.08
CA LYS A 51 -7.05 -4.18 1.60
C LYS A 51 -7.62 -3.09 2.51
N CYS A 52 -8.29 -2.13 1.90
CA CYS A 52 -8.96 -1.03 2.54
C CYS A 52 -10.39 -0.90 2.00
N SER A 53 -11.37 -1.22 2.85
CA SER A 53 -12.81 -1.06 2.61
C SER A 53 -13.43 0.02 3.53
N PHE A 54 -12.59 0.88 4.12
CA PHE A 54 -13.02 2.03 4.94
C PHE A 54 -13.82 1.70 6.22
N GLU A 55 -13.83 0.43 6.65
CA GLU A 55 -14.58 -0.07 7.81
C GLU A 55 -13.92 0.22 9.18
N GLN A 56 -12.66 0.66 9.23
CA GLN A 56 -11.98 0.84 10.51
C GLN A 56 -12.48 2.07 11.26
N ALA A 57 -12.45 2.01 12.60
CA ALA A 57 -12.98 3.05 13.49
C ALA A 57 -12.49 4.46 13.08
N VAL A 58 -13.44 5.28 12.63
CA VAL A 58 -13.18 6.63 12.14
C VAL A 58 -12.92 7.56 13.32
N PHE A 59 -11.65 7.86 13.59
CA PHE A 59 -11.31 9.04 14.38
C PHE A 59 -11.31 10.27 13.46
N ALA A 60 -11.61 11.46 14.00
CA ALA A 60 -11.70 12.68 13.20
C ALA A 60 -10.41 12.91 12.37
N GLY A 61 -10.52 12.89 11.05
CA GLY A 61 -9.40 13.03 10.11
C GLY A 61 -8.82 11.71 9.58
N ASP A 62 -9.33 10.56 10.04
CA ASP A 62 -8.94 9.24 9.53
C ASP A 62 -9.74 8.88 8.26
N THR A 63 -9.10 8.18 7.34
CA THR A 63 -9.73 7.63 6.13
C THR A 63 -10.44 6.30 6.39
N GLY A 64 -10.52 5.81 7.63
CA GLY A 64 -11.15 4.51 7.94
C GLY A 64 -10.26 3.33 7.51
N CYS A 65 -9.00 3.64 7.21
CA CYS A 65 -7.92 2.73 6.86
C CYS A 65 -6.61 3.43 7.19
N SER A 66 -5.72 2.77 7.92
CA SER A 66 -4.42 3.34 8.30
C SER A 66 -3.47 3.60 7.13
N GLN A 67 -3.71 2.99 5.96
CA GLN A 67 -2.86 3.08 4.77
C GLN A 67 -3.05 4.36 3.98
N TRP A 68 -4.14 5.08 4.20
CA TRP A 68 -4.49 6.29 3.46
C TRP A 68 -4.60 7.49 4.41
N TYR A 69 -4.50 8.69 3.86
CA TYR A 69 -4.76 9.93 4.58
C TYR A 69 -5.17 11.03 3.59
N ASN A 70 -6.01 11.97 4.02
CA ASN A 70 -6.28 13.18 3.24
C ASN A 70 -5.02 14.03 3.14
N ALA A 71 -4.71 14.50 1.93
CA ALA A 71 -3.63 15.44 1.71
C ALA A 71 -3.95 16.77 2.41
N ALA A 72 -2.91 17.58 2.63
CA ALA A 72 -3.09 18.96 3.08
C ALA A 72 -2.82 19.90 1.90
N GLY A 73 -3.58 21.00 1.82
CA GLY A 73 -3.37 22.06 0.84
C GLY A 73 -4.05 21.86 -0.51
N ASP A 74 -4.93 20.86 -0.61
CA ASP A 74 -5.96 20.77 -1.64
C ASP A 74 -7.18 21.64 -1.28
N ASP A 75 -8.22 21.66 -2.14
CA ASP A 75 -9.36 22.56 -1.96
C ASP A 75 -10.36 22.05 -0.93
N PHE A 76 -10.45 20.72 -0.76
CA PHE A 76 -11.30 20.05 0.23
C PHE A 76 -10.93 18.57 0.41
N ASP A 77 -11.47 17.95 1.47
CA ASP A 77 -11.17 16.55 1.80
C ASP A 77 -12.16 15.54 1.21
N TRP A 78 -11.66 14.33 0.98
CA TRP A 78 -12.50 13.14 0.87
C TRP A 78 -13.13 12.81 2.21
N THR A 79 -14.36 12.31 2.17
CA THR A 79 -15.13 11.97 3.37
C THR A 79 -15.62 10.54 3.34
N ILE A 80 -15.65 9.89 4.50
CA ILE A 80 -16.22 8.55 4.64
C ILE A 80 -17.74 8.66 4.75
N LYS A 81 -18.43 7.70 4.17
CA LYS A 81 -19.89 7.67 4.20
C LYS A 81 -20.45 6.26 4.22
N ARG A 82 -21.60 6.15 4.89
CA ARG A 82 -22.48 4.98 4.90
C ARG A 82 -23.80 5.32 4.23
N GLY A 83 -24.33 4.39 3.43
CA GLY A 83 -25.61 4.54 2.73
C GLY A 83 -25.60 5.60 1.62
N PRO A 84 -26.77 6.06 1.15
CA PRO A 84 -26.88 6.86 -0.07
C PRO A 84 -26.39 8.30 0.07
N THR A 85 -25.90 8.89 -1.02
CA THR A 85 -25.61 10.34 -1.11
C THR A 85 -26.87 11.20 -1.05
N ARG A 86 -26.69 12.45 -0.62
CA ARG A 86 -27.81 13.40 -0.39
C ARG A 86 -28.37 13.93 -1.71
N THR A 87 -27.53 13.94 -2.74
CA THR A 87 -27.82 14.47 -4.05
C THR A 87 -28.68 13.49 -4.84
N SER A 88 -29.76 14.00 -5.43
CA SER A 88 -30.65 13.17 -6.24
C SER A 88 -30.05 12.89 -7.62
N ARG A 89 -30.29 11.68 -8.14
CA ARG A 89 -29.76 11.21 -9.44
C ARG A 89 -28.23 11.19 -9.50
N THR A 90 -27.62 10.90 -8.37
CA THR A 90 -26.21 10.58 -8.20
C THR A 90 -26.14 9.31 -7.34
N GLY A 91 -24.96 8.90 -6.89
CA GLY A 91 -24.79 7.74 -6.04
C GLY A 91 -23.47 7.78 -5.29
N PRO A 92 -23.03 6.66 -4.71
CA PRO A 92 -23.67 5.35 -4.71
C PRO A 92 -24.84 5.25 -3.69
N GLU A 93 -25.67 4.20 -3.81
CA GLU A 93 -26.72 3.89 -2.81
C GLU A 93 -26.17 3.12 -1.60
N ALA A 94 -25.10 2.34 -1.81
CA ALA A 94 -24.40 1.54 -0.81
C ALA A 94 -22.92 1.38 -1.19
N ALA A 95 -22.09 0.99 -0.22
CA ALA A 95 -20.69 0.64 -0.43
C ALA A 95 -20.53 -0.51 -1.43
N ALA A 96 -19.37 -0.60 -2.08
CA ALA A 96 -19.02 -1.73 -2.93
C ALA A 96 -18.61 -2.94 -2.09
N ASP A 97 -17.99 -2.69 -0.94
CA ASP A 97 -17.57 -3.68 0.03
C ASP A 97 -17.81 -3.16 1.46
N GLY A 98 -18.44 -3.96 2.31
CA GLY A 98 -18.82 -3.52 3.66
C GLY A 98 -19.98 -2.52 3.68
N GLU A 99 -19.92 -1.54 4.58
CA GLU A 99 -20.94 -0.52 4.80
C GLU A 99 -20.46 0.90 4.44
N TYR A 100 -19.15 1.14 4.45
CA TYR A 100 -18.54 2.44 4.28
C TYR A 100 -17.78 2.56 2.96
N TYR A 101 -17.82 3.75 2.38
CA TYR A 101 -17.02 4.10 1.20
C TYR A 101 -16.49 5.52 1.35
N MET A 102 -15.46 5.84 0.57
CA MET A 102 -14.90 7.18 0.51
C MET A 102 -15.52 7.94 -0.65
N TYR A 103 -15.92 9.20 -0.43
CA TYR A 103 -16.54 10.00 -1.49
C TYR A 103 -16.24 11.49 -1.37
N ILE A 104 -16.42 12.18 -2.49
CA ILE A 104 -16.47 13.63 -2.56
C ILE A 104 -17.90 14.10 -2.80
N GLU A 105 -18.38 15.01 -1.94
CA GLU A 105 -19.66 15.69 -2.14
C GLU A 105 -19.47 16.91 -3.05
N SER A 106 -20.28 16.97 -4.09
CA SER A 106 -20.21 18.04 -5.06
C SER A 106 -20.87 19.36 -4.63
N GLY A 107 -21.70 19.33 -3.58
CA GLY A 107 -22.33 20.53 -3.04
C GLY A 107 -21.33 21.53 -2.46
N GLY A 108 -21.52 22.83 -2.73
CA GLY A 108 -20.73 23.90 -2.09
C GLY A 108 -19.28 24.05 -2.57
N ARG A 109 -18.83 23.25 -3.55
CA ARG A 109 -17.49 23.32 -4.17
C ARG A 109 -17.51 24.05 -5.51
N ARG A 110 -16.41 24.67 -5.89
CA ARG A 110 -16.24 25.38 -7.16
C ARG A 110 -15.81 24.41 -8.25
N TYR A 111 -16.05 24.79 -9.50
CA TYR A 111 -15.61 24.00 -10.64
C TYR A 111 -14.08 23.83 -10.61
N ARG A 112 -13.63 22.58 -10.74
CA ARG A 112 -12.22 22.14 -10.66
C ARG A 112 -11.59 22.13 -9.27
N ASP A 113 -12.34 22.36 -8.20
CA ASP A 113 -11.82 22.08 -6.86
C ASP A 113 -11.38 20.60 -6.79
N GLU A 114 -10.24 20.35 -6.16
CA GLU A 114 -9.65 19.02 -6.02
C GLU A 114 -9.64 18.55 -4.56
N ALA A 115 -9.85 17.25 -4.38
CA ALA A 115 -9.63 16.54 -3.14
C ALA A 115 -8.69 15.37 -3.37
N VAL A 116 -7.74 15.16 -2.47
CA VAL A 116 -6.68 14.17 -2.64
C VAL A 116 -6.56 13.31 -1.39
N ILE A 117 -6.61 11.99 -1.56
CA ILE A 117 -6.06 11.06 -0.56
C ILE A 117 -4.76 10.45 -1.07
N LYS A 118 -3.82 10.25 -0.16
CA LYS A 118 -2.49 9.71 -0.43
C LYS A 118 -2.25 8.43 0.34
N SER A 119 -1.52 7.50 -0.28
CA SER A 119 -1.01 6.32 0.42
C SER A 119 0.07 6.75 1.41
N ARG A 120 0.08 6.19 2.61
CA ARG A 120 1.25 6.24 3.49
C ARG A 120 2.40 5.42 2.91
N PRO A 121 3.66 5.71 3.30
CA PRO A 121 4.80 4.87 2.93
C PRO A 121 4.53 3.40 3.26
N TRP A 122 4.82 2.52 2.31
CA TRP A 122 4.55 1.10 2.38
C TRP A 122 5.67 0.32 1.70
N VAL A 123 5.85 -0.94 2.10
CA VAL A 123 6.89 -1.81 1.53
C VAL A 123 6.27 -2.65 0.43
N LEU A 124 6.92 -2.65 -0.74
CA LEU A 124 6.48 -3.40 -1.91
C LEU A 124 7.59 -4.34 -2.39
N ASN A 125 7.40 -5.64 -2.18
CA ASN A 125 8.41 -6.68 -2.48
C ASN A 125 8.30 -7.23 -3.91
N GLY A 126 8.15 -6.33 -4.89
CA GLY A 126 8.04 -6.67 -6.32
C GLY A 126 6.84 -5.99 -7.01
N PRO A 127 6.66 -6.20 -8.32
CA PRO A 127 5.54 -5.60 -9.06
C PRO A 127 4.17 -5.98 -8.48
N ALA A 128 3.23 -5.03 -8.49
CA ALA A 128 1.86 -5.20 -8.01
C ALA A 128 0.85 -4.50 -8.92
N ILE A 129 -0.44 -4.74 -8.66
CA ILE A 129 -1.55 -4.00 -9.22
C ILE A 129 -2.34 -3.39 -8.05
N LEU A 130 -2.59 -2.09 -8.09
CA LEU A 130 -3.65 -1.49 -7.27
C LEU A 130 -4.98 -1.75 -7.95
N LYS A 131 -5.86 -2.50 -7.27
CA LYS A 131 -7.26 -2.68 -7.63
C LYS A 131 -8.13 -1.81 -6.74
N PHE A 132 -9.21 -1.28 -7.29
CA PHE A 132 -10.18 -0.50 -6.54
C PHE A 132 -11.52 -0.49 -7.25
N LYS A 133 -12.60 -0.23 -6.50
CA LYS A 133 -13.91 0.09 -7.03
C LYS A 133 -14.10 1.59 -7.08
N TYR A 134 -14.77 2.08 -8.12
CA TYR A 134 -15.17 3.48 -8.25
C TYR A 134 -16.62 3.61 -8.69
N HIS A 135 -17.30 4.66 -8.26
CA HIS A 135 -18.65 5.02 -8.67
C HIS A 135 -18.66 6.47 -9.14
N MET A 136 -19.18 6.70 -10.35
CA MET A 136 -19.19 8.01 -11.00
C MET A 136 -20.53 8.20 -11.72
N TYR A 137 -21.54 8.70 -11.00
CA TYR A 137 -22.88 8.86 -11.54
C TYR A 137 -23.43 10.28 -11.40
N GLY A 138 -23.85 10.86 -12.53
CA GLY A 138 -24.58 12.12 -12.57
C GLY A 138 -24.01 13.14 -13.58
N SER A 139 -24.82 14.15 -13.90
CA SER A 139 -24.50 15.17 -14.91
C SER A 139 -23.37 16.13 -14.50
N GLY A 140 -22.99 16.12 -13.24
CA GLY A 140 -22.01 17.02 -12.62
C GLY A 140 -20.71 16.33 -12.28
N ILE A 141 -20.50 15.09 -12.75
CA ILE A 141 -19.27 14.35 -12.52
C ILE A 141 -18.11 15.07 -13.20
N GLY A 142 -17.04 15.30 -12.45
CA GLY A 142 -15.78 15.80 -12.98
C GLY A 142 -14.90 14.65 -13.44
N ARG A 143 -13.82 14.39 -12.71
CA ARG A 143 -12.85 13.32 -13.03
C ARG A 143 -12.29 12.68 -11.77
N LEU A 144 -11.92 11.41 -11.90
CA LEU A 144 -11.12 10.66 -10.94
C LEU A 144 -9.79 10.34 -11.60
N GLU A 145 -8.69 10.74 -10.98
CA GLU A 145 -7.34 10.39 -11.39
C GLU A 145 -6.68 9.51 -10.32
N VAL A 146 -5.86 8.57 -10.76
CA VAL A 146 -4.88 7.88 -9.91
C VAL A 146 -3.49 8.29 -10.35
N LYS A 147 -2.75 8.93 -9.44
CA LYS A 147 -1.35 9.31 -9.65
C LYS A 147 -0.44 8.32 -8.95
N VAL A 148 0.68 8.00 -9.59
CA VAL A 148 1.76 7.17 -9.06
C VAL A 148 3.04 7.99 -9.18
N ASP A 149 3.67 8.30 -8.06
CA ASP A 149 4.82 9.21 -7.95
C ASP A 149 4.59 10.54 -8.70
N GLY A 150 3.41 11.14 -8.48
CA GLY A 150 2.99 12.40 -9.10
C GLY A 150 2.60 12.31 -10.58
N GLN A 151 2.67 11.14 -11.22
CA GLN A 151 2.26 10.95 -12.61
C GLN A 151 0.88 10.31 -12.70
N VAL A 152 -0.03 10.90 -13.49
CA VAL A 152 -1.33 10.29 -13.79
C VAL A 152 -1.11 8.97 -14.54
N LYS A 153 -1.54 7.85 -13.93
CA LYS A 153 -1.48 6.50 -14.53
C LYS A 153 -2.86 5.99 -14.96
N TRP A 154 -3.91 6.53 -14.36
CA TRP A 154 -5.28 6.16 -14.66
C TRP A 154 -6.19 7.36 -14.48
N GLU A 155 -7.18 7.49 -15.37
CA GLU A 155 -8.18 8.55 -15.29
C GLU A 155 -9.51 8.08 -15.87
N LYS A 156 -10.60 8.52 -15.23
CA LYS A 156 -11.95 8.54 -15.82
C LYS A 156 -12.59 9.89 -15.59
N SER A 157 -13.42 10.32 -16.55
CA SER A 157 -14.15 11.58 -16.49
C SER A 157 -15.59 11.43 -16.91
N GLY A 158 -16.46 12.30 -16.36
CA GLY A 158 -17.90 12.31 -16.63
C GLY A 158 -18.63 11.06 -16.12
N ASP A 159 -19.92 10.99 -16.45
CA ASP A 159 -20.81 9.92 -16.04
C ASP A 159 -20.34 8.53 -16.53
N LYS A 160 -20.42 7.54 -15.65
CA LYS A 160 -20.10 6.12 -15.89
C LYS A 160 -21.32 5.22 -15.63
N GLY A 161 -22.45 5.81 -15.25
CA GLY A 161 -23.67 5.08 -14.91
C GLY A 161 -23.76 4.77 -13.41
N ASN A 162 -24.93 4.28 -13.02
CA ASN A 162 -25.24 3.97 -11.63
C ASN A 162 -24.79 2.56 -11.23
N ALA A 163 -23.50 2.28 -11.36
CA ALA A 163 -22.90 1.03 -10.94
C ALA A 163 -21.48 1.27 -10.41
N TRP A 164 -21.04 0.40 -9.51
CA TRP A 164 -19.64 0.32 -9.11
C TRP A 164 -18.84 -0.35 -10.23
N GLU A 165 -17.83 0.34 -10.72
CA GLU A 165 -16.89 -0.13 -11.74
C GLU A 165 -15.54 -0.47 -11.11
N GLU A 166 -14.69 -1.20 -11.81
CA GLU A 166 -13.35 -1.59 -11.35
C GLU A 166 -12.25 -0.82 -12.07
N GLY A 167 -11.31 -0.29 -11.29
CA GLY A 167 -10.08 0.32 -11.78
C GLY A 167 -8.86 -0.53 -11.39
N GLU A 168 -7.87 -0.56 -12.28
CA GLU A 168 -6.60 -1.24 -12.06
C GLU A 168 -5.44 -0.34 -12.48
N VAL A 169 -4.41 -0.26 -11.64
CA VAL A 169 -3.19 0.50 -11.91
C VAL A 169 -1.97 -0.39 -11.64
N PRO A 170 -1.16 -0.72 -12.67
CA PRO A 170 0.10 -1.40 -12.46
C PRO A 170 1.07 -0.54 -11.64
N LEU A 171 1.68 -1.16 -10.64
CA LEU A 171 2.66 -0.54 -9.75
C LEU A 171 3.99 -1.27 -9.86
N SER A 172 5.05 -0.48 -9.95
CA SER A 172 6.43 -0.98 -9.91
C SER A 172 7.12 -0.39 -8.69
N PRO A 173 7.90 -1.18 -7.93
CA PRO A 173 8.64 -0.66 -6.80
C PRO A 173 9.67 0.39 -7.23
N SER A 174 9.79 1.44 -6.43
CA SER A 174 10.74 2.54 -6.61
C SER A 174 11.75 2.49 -5.46
N GLY A 175 12.69 1.55 -5.53
CA GLY A 175 13.65 1.27 -4.45
C GLY A 175 13.06 0.35 -3.38
N ASP A 176 13.36 0.62 -2.11
CA ASP A 176 12.96 -0.23 -0.96
C ASP A 176 11.48 -0.05 -0.56
N PHE A 177 10.80 0.95 -1.14
CA PHE A 177 9.41 1.29 -0.85
C PHE A 177 8.53 1.16 -2.10
N GLY A 178 7.23 0.96 -1.85
CA GLY A 178 6.22 1.12 -2.89
C GLY A 178 6.08 2.60 -3.29
N PRO A 179 5.64 2.86 -4.53
CA PRO A 179 5.45 4.24 -5.01
C PRO A 179 4.35 4.95 -4.20
N GLU A 180 4.41 6.28 -4.14
CA GLU A 180 3.30 7.06 -3.59
C GLU A 180 2.12 7.00 -4.56
N VAL A 181 0.95 6.60 -4.05
CA VAL A 181 -0.30 6.59 -4.81
C VAL A 181 -1.22 7.67 -4.30
N GLU A 182 -1.84 8.41 -5.22
CA GLU A 182 -2.81 9.45 -4.92
C GLU A 182 -4.11 9.20 -5.68
N PHE A 183 -5.25 9.24 -4.99
CA PHE A 183 -6.55 9.38 -5.65
C PHE A 183 -6.95 10.85 -5.64
N VAL A 184 -7.08 11.44 -6.82
CA VAL A 184 -7.46 12.84 -7.00
C VAL A 184 -8.88 12.88 -7.55
N GLY A 185 -9.81 13.31 -6.70
CA GLY A 185 -11.20 13.53 -7.06
C GLY A 185 -11.38 14.99 -7.43
N VAL A 186 -11.86 15.25 -8.66
CA VAL A 186 -11.99 16.64 -9.13
C VAL A 186 -13.43 16.97 -9.48
N ARG A 187 -13.82 18.14 -9.00
CA ARG A 187 -15.18 18.65 -9.09
C ARG A 187 -15.58 19.00 -10.52
N GLY A 188 -16.74 18.50 -10.95
CA GLY A 188 -17.35 18.82 -12.24
C GLY A 188 -18.13 20.15 -12.26
N ALA A 189 -18.80 20.43 -13.38
CA ALA A 189 -19.36 21.76 -13.66
C ALA A 189 -20.61 22.14 -12.85
N ASN A 190 -21.34 21.16 -12.30
CA ASN A 190 -22.58 21.38 -11.54
C ASN A 190 -22.67 20.42 -10.36
N ASN A 191 -23.53 20.68 -9.38
CA ASN A 191 -23.61 19.95 -8.10
C ASN A 191 -24.19 18.53 -8.17
N ARG A 192 -24.45 17.97 -9.35
CA ARG A 192 -25.07 16.64 -9.52
C ARG A 192 -24.05 15.60 -9.95
N GLY A 193 -22.99 15.40 -9.18
CA GLY A 193 -22.02 14.35 -9.48
C GLY A 193 -21.27 13.93 -8.24
N ASP A 194 -21.66 12.82 -7.65
CA ASP A 194 -20.92 12.27 -6.53
C ASP A 194 -19.94 11.24 -7.07
N LEU A 195 -18.70 11.31 -6.59
CA LEU A 195 -17.63 10.41 -6.97
C LEU A 195 -17.20 9.67 -5.71
N ALA A 196 -17.19 8.35 -5.79
CA ALA A 196 -16.84 7.48 -4.69
C ALA A 196 -15.81 6.44 -5.10
N ILE A 197 -15.03 5.98 -4.13
CA ILE A 197 -14.08 4.87 -4.23
C ILE A 197 -14.28 3.92 -3.05
N ASP A 198 -13.96 2.64 -3.27
CA ASP A 198 -14.09 1.57 -2.28
C ASP A 198 -13.25 0.34 -2.65
N ALA A 199 -13.09 -0.60 -1.73
CA ALA A 199 -12.39 -1.88 -1.93
C ALA A 199 -10.98 -1.73 -2.54
N LEU A 200 -10.17 -0.83 -1.99
CA LEU A 200 -8.80 -0.58 -2.42
C LEU A 200 -7.91 -1.76 -2.00
N GLU A 201 -7.15 -2.32 -2.92
CA GLU A 201 -6.32 -3.50 -2.64
C GLU A 201 -5.02 -3.48 -3.47
N PHE A 202 -3.88 -3.68 -2.80
CA PHE A 202 -2.58 -3.85 -3.47
C PHE A 202 -2.27 -5.32 -3.71
N VAL A 203 -2.47 -5.80 -4.93
CA VAL A 203 -2.30 -7.22 -5.30
C VAL A 203 -0.91 -7.47 -5.92
N PRO A 204 -0.02 -8.25 -5.28
CA PRO A 204 1.26 -8.62 -5.89
C PRO A 204 1.08 -9.44 -7.18
N LEU A 205 1.88 -9.16 -8.22
CA LEU A 205 1.83 -9.91 -9.48
C LEU A 205 2.41 -11.33 -9.37
N TYR A 206 3.29 -11.53 -8.38
CA TYR A 206 3.83 -12.84 -8.04
C TYR A 206 3.47 -13.11 -6.59
N PRO A 207 2.66 -14.15 -6.29
CA PRO A 207 2.45 -14.55 -4.91
C PRO A 207 3.82 -14.92 -4.32
N THR A 208 4.16 -14.36 -3.16
CA THR A 208 5.36 -14.79 -2.45
C THR A 208 5.25 -16.30 -2.19
N PRO A 209 6.30 -17.10 -2.45
CA PRO A 209 6.24 -18.52 -2.19
C PRO A 209 5.86 -18.78 -0.72
N PRO A 210 5.11 -19.86 -0.42
CA PRO A 210 4.76 -20.20 0.95
C PRO A 210 6.02 -20.24 1.83
N PRO A 211 5.92 -19.87 3.11
CA PRO A 211 7.06 -19.98 4.01
C PRO A 211 7.58 -21.42 3.96
N THR A 212 8.87 -21.59 3.67
CA THR A 212 9.51 -22.90 3.75
C THR A 212 9.35 -23.39 5.19
N PRO A 213 8.84 -24.62 5.42
CA PRO A 213 8.70 -25.13 6.78
C PRO A 213 10.05 -25.07 7.48
N ALA A 214 10.05 -24.62 8.74
CA ALA A 214 11.25 -24.56 9.56
C ALA A 214 11.93 -25.93 9.57
N PRO A 215 13.28 -26.00 9.53
CA PRO A 215 13.98 -27.27 9.63
C PRO A 215 13.56 -27.98 10.92
N THR A 216 13.11 -29.24 10.81
CA THR A 216 12.76 -30.06 11.96
C THR A 216 13.96 -30.10 12.92
N PRO A 217 13.79 -29.81 14.23
CA PRO A 217 14.85 -29.98 15.20
C PRO A 217 15.40 -31.41 15.14
N ALA A 218 16.72 -31.57 15.15
CA ALA A 218 17.32 -32.90 15.23
C ALA A 218 16.86 -33.61 16.53
N PRO A 219 16.59 -34.93 16.49
CA PRO A 219 16.21 -35.67 17.68
C PRO A 219 17.34 -35.64 18.73
N THR A 220 16.94 -35.42 19.99
CA THR A 220 17.82 -35.40 21.17
C THR A 220 18.39 -36.76 21.51
#